data_AF-A0A238ZR69-F1
#
_entry.id   AF-A0A238ZR69-F1
#
_cell.length_a   1.000
_cell.length_b   1.000
_cell.length_c   1.000
_cell.angle_alpha   90.00
_cell.angle_beta   90.00
_cell.angle_gamma   90.00
#
_symmetry.space_group_name_H-M   'P 1'
#
loop_
_entity.id
_entity.type
_entity.pdbx_description
1 polymer ?
#
loop_
_entity_poly.entity_id
_entity_poly.type
_entity_poly.pdbx_seq_one_letter_code
_entity_poly.pdbx_strand_id
1 'polypeptide(L)' 'MRLREIRESQNLSVPKLVELSGVPRRTIQDIEKRGDCLVSTALKLAKALGVTLDELCSEKQD' A
#
# COMPACT_ATOMS: atom_id res chain seq x y z
N MET A 1 0.00 -8.87 -1.70
CA MET A 1 0.51 -7.55 -1.24
C MET A 1 -0.03 -7.22 0.15
N ARG A 2 0.81 -6.75 1.08
CA ARG A 2 0.46 -6.49 2.49
C ARG A 2 0.11 -5.02 2.77
N LEU A 3 -0.48 -4.34 1.78
CA LEU A 3 -0.78 -2.90 1.87
C LEU A 3 -1.63 -2.55 3.09
N ARG A 4 -2.70 -3.32 3.33
CA ARG A 4 -3.61 -3.08 4.45
C ARG A 4 -2.93 -3.26 5.80
N GLU A 5 -2.17 -4.33 5.97
CA GLU A 5 -1.48 -4.63 7.23
C GLU A 5 -0.44 -3.57 7.59
N ILE A 6 0.38 -3.15 6.61
CA ILE A 6 1.39 -2.10 6.80
C ILE A 6 0.72 -0.75 7.10
N ARG A 7 -0.38 -0.45 6.41
CA ARG A 7 -1.16 0.76 6.67
C ARG A 7 -1.75 0.76 8.09
N GLU A 8 -2.33 -0.36 8.51
CA GLU A 8 -2.92 -0.51 9.84
C GLU A 8 -1.85 -0.50 10.95
N SER A 9 -0.67 -1.10 10.73
CA SER A 9 0.44 -1.07 11.70
C SER A 9 0.98 0.35 11.92
N GLN A 10 0.92 1.20 10.90
CA GLN A 10 1.29 2.61 10.98
C GLN A 10 0.15 3.54 11.44
N ASN A 11 -1.02 2.99 11.82
CA ASN A 11 -2.22 3.77 12.16
C ASN A 11 -2.63 4.78 11.07
N LEU A 12 -2.34 4.46 9.80
CA LEU A 12 -2.67 5.33 8.68
C LEU A 12 -4.10 5.06 8.20
N SER A 13 -4.89 6.11 8.08
CA SER A 13 -6.19 6.02 7.42
C SER A 13 -6.02 6.00 5.90
N VAL A 14 -6.95 5.37 5.18
CA VAL A 14 -6.97 5.40 3.70
C VAL A 14 -6.89 6.82 3.14
N PRO A 15 -7.67 7.82 3.61
CA PRO A 15 -7.53 9.19 3.10
C PRO A 15 -6.14 9.78 3.38
N LYS A 16 -5.49 9.45 4.51
CA LYS A 16 -4.13 9.92 4.76
C LYS A 16 -3.13 9.32 3.79
N LEU A 17 -3.28 8.03 3.47
CA LEU A 17 -2.44 7.37 2.47
C LEU A 17 -2.65 7.96 1.06
N VAL A 18 -3.87 8.40 0.72
CA VAL A 18 -4.14 9.12 -0.53
C VAL A 18 -3.34 10.42 -0.58
N GLU A 19 -3.36 11.22 0.49
CA GLU A 19 -2.58 12.47 0.56
C GLU A 19 -1.07 12.22 0.41
N LEU A 20 -0.55 11.17 1.05
CA LEU A 20 0.90 10.87 1.04
C LEU A 20 1.37 10.26 -0.29
N SER A 21 0.61 9.33 -0.86
CA SER A 21 1.00 8.58 -2.06
C SER A 21 0.56 9.22 -3.37
N GLY A 22 -0.44 10.12 -3.31
CA GLY A 22 -1.12 10.64 -4.50
C GLY A 22 -1.90 9.58 -5.27
N VAL A 23 -2.07 8.37 -4.71
CA VAL A 23 -2.83 7.28 -5.33
C VAL A 23 -4.31 7.45 -4.97
N PRO A 24 -5.24 7.41 -5.93
CA PRO A 24 -6.67 7.58 -5.65
C PRO A 24 -7.19 6.56 -4.64
N ARG A 25 -8.11 6.99 -3.77
CA ARG A 25 -8.76 6.13 -2.76
C ARG A 25 -9.30 4.82 -3.37
N ARG A 26 -9.93 4.93 -4.54
CA ARG A 26 -10.50 3.77 -5.26
C ARG A 26 -9.43 2.76 -5.63
N THR A 27 -8.31 3.23 -6.16
CA THR A 27 -7.15 2.40 -6.47
C THR A 27 -6.60 1.73 -5.22
N ILE A 28 -6.45 2.44 -4.10
CA ILE A 28 -6.00 1.84 -2.83
C ILE A 28 -6.94 0.71 -2.39
N GLN A 29 -8.26 0.95 -2.43
CA GLN A 29 -9.26 -0.06 -2.06
C GLN A 29 -9.25 -1.28 -3.01
N ASP A 30 -9.11 -1.05 -4.31
CA ASP A 30 -8.99 -2.13 -5.30
C ASP A 30 -7.73 -2.97 -5.04
N ILE A 31 -6.62 -2.34 -4.67
CA ILE A 31 -5.36 -3.04 -4.33
C ILE A 31 -5.51 -3.81 -3.02
N GLU A 32 -6.13 -3.23 -1.99
CA GLU A 32 -6.41 -3.94 -0.73
C GLU A 32 -7.33 -5.15 -0.94
N LYS A 33 -8.20 -5.12 -1.97
CA LYS A 33 -9.14 -6.21 -2.29
C LYS A 33 -8.54 -7.28 -3.19
N ARG A 34 -7.82 -6.88 -4.25
CA ARG A 34 -7.26 -7.81 -5.25
C ARG A 34 -5.88 -8.33 -4.87
N GLY A 35 -5.12 -7.54 -4.11
CA GLY A 35 -3.76 -7.89 -3.69
C GLY A 35 -2.69 -7.65 -4.74
N ASP A 36 -3.02 -7.07 -5.89
CA ASP A 36 -2.12 -6.74 -7.00
C ASP A 36 -2.21 -5.25 -7.40
N CYS A 37 -1.12 -4.71 -7.96
CA CYS A 37 -1.10 -3.38 -8.56
C CYS A 37 0.06 -3.22 -9.54
N LEU A 38 0.04 -2.14 -10.32
CA LEU A 38 1.17 -1.76 -11.16
C LEU A 38 2.39 -1.39 -10.30
N VAL A 39 3.60 -1.76 -10.76
CA VAL A 39 4.87 -1.44 -10.07
C VAL A 39 5.02 0.07 -9.81
N SER A 40 4.53 0.92 -10.72
CA SER A 40 4.54 2.38 -10.56
C SER A 40 3.67 2.85 -9.38
N THR A 41 2.55 2.18 -9.12
CA THR A 41 1.67 2.43 -7.98
C THR A 41 2.26 1.86 -6.71
N ALA A 42 2.78 0.63 -6.77
CA ALA A 42 3.50 0.02 -5.65
C ALA A 42 4.64 0.91 -5.16
N LEU A 43 5.41 1.52 -6.07
CA LEU A 43 6.52 2.41 -5.72
C LEU A 43 6.04 3.67 -4.99
N LYS A 44 4.91 4.26 -5.41
CA LYS A 44 4.32 5.42 -4.73
C LYS A 44 3.83 5.05 -3.33
N LEU A 45 3.18 3.91 -3.19
CA LEU A 45 2.68 3.41 -1.90
C LEU A 45 3.82 3.07 -0.96
N ALA A 46 4.83 2.35 -1.44
CA ALA A 46 6.03 1.99 -0.68
C ALA A 46 6.75 3.24 -0.17
N LYS A 47 6.98 4.24 -1.03
CA LYS A 47 7.56 5.54 -0.65
C LYS A 47 6.71 6.28 0.39
N ALA A 48 5.40 6.30 0.21
CA ALA A 48 4.48 6.97 1.14
C ALA A 48 4.41 6.28 2.51
N LEU A 49 4.58 4.96 2.54
CA LEU A 49 4.60 4.13 3.74
C LEU A 49 6.01 4.00 4.35
N GLY A 50 7.05 4.51 3.69
CA GLY A 50 8.44 4.37 4.14
C GLY A 50 8.96 2.93 4.16
N VAL A 51 8.36 2.03 3.39
CA VAL A 51 8.77 0.62 3.28
C VAL A 51 9.37 0.33 1.90
N THR A 52 10.03 -0.81 1.77
CA THR A 52 10.52 -1.28 0.47
C THR A 52 9.41 -1.91 -0.37
N LEU A 53 9.63 -1.99 -1.69
CA LEU A 53 8.73 -2.71 -2.59
C LEU A 53 8.64 -4.19 -2.23
N ASP A 54 9.75 -4.78 -1.77
CA ASP A 54 9.78 -6.16 -1.32
C ASP A 54 8.81 -6.34 -0.15
N GLU A 55 9.00 -5.60 0.96
CA GLU A 55 8.11 -5.67 2.14
C GLU A 55 6.63 -5.44 1.83
N LEU A 56 6.34 -4.55 0.88
CA LEU A 56 4.98 -4.29 0.44
C LEU A 56 4.39 -5.50 -0.31
N CYS A 57 5.19 -6.14 -1.16
CA CYS A 57 4.79 -7.25 -2.02
C CYS A 57 4.98 -8.63 -1.39
N SER A 58 5.78 -8.77 -0.32
CA SER A 58 6.07 -10.05 0.32
C SER A 58 4.77 -10.75 0.69
N GLU A 59 4.66 -12.04 0.37
CA GLU A 59 3.64 -12.87 0.97
C GLU A 59 4.01 -13.11 2.43
N LYS A 60 3.00 -13.19 3.30
CA LYS A 60 3.22 -13.48 4.72
C LYS A 60 3.90 -14.85 4.78
N GLN A 61 5.18 -14.87 5.12
CA GLN A 61 5.90 -16.11 5.34
C GLN A 61 5.60 -16.50 6.80
N ASP A 62 4.65 -17.42 6.97
CA ASP A 62 4.40 -18.10 8.25
C ASP A 62 5.63 -18.91 8.70
#